data_AF-A0A920S4X4-F1
#
_entry.id   AF-A0A920S4X4-F1
#
_cell.length_a   1.000
_cell.length_b   1.000
_cell.length_c   1.000
_cell.angle_alpha   90.00
_cell.angle_beta   90.00
_cell.angle_gamma   90.00
#
_symmetry.space_group_name_H-M   'P 1'
#
loop_
_entity.id
_entity.type
_entity.pdbx_description
1 polymer ?
#
loop_
_entity_poly.entity_id
_entity_poly.type
_entity_poly.pdbx_seq_one_letter_code
_entity_poly.pdbx_strand_id
1 'polypeptide(L)'
;MLGGLQRREEGCLSVPGFFEEVERAERIRVSALDKLGNAQIFEAKGLLSVCIQHECDHLEGRLFVDYLSTLKRGQIRKKLAKLARA
;
A
#
# COMPACT_ATOMS: atom_id res chain seq x y z
N MET A 1 -10.19 5.87 16.71
CA MET A 1 -9.97 5.07 15.49
C MET A 1 -11.33 4.76 14.88
N LEU A 2 -11.61 5.23 13.67
CA LEU A 2 -12.82 4.84 12.93
C LEU A 2 -12.47 3.59 12.09
N GLY A 3 -12.74 2.39 12.59
CA GLY A 3 -12.65 1.16 11.80
C GLY A 3 -11.58 0.16 12.27
N GLY A 4 -11.90 -1.13 12.14
CA GLY A 4 -11.00 -2.23 12.49
C GLY A 4 -9.88 -2.41 11.47
N LEU A 5 -9.23 -3.57 11.53
CA LEU A 5 -8.17 -3.97 10.61
C LEU A 5 -8.74 -4.96 9.59
N GLN A 6 -8.28 -4.86 8.35
CA GLN A 6 -8.56 -5.84 7.29
C GLN A 6 -7.24 -6.34 6.70
N ARG A 7 -7.20 -7.63 6.35
CA ARG A 7 -6.14 -8.20 5.53
C ARG A 7 -6.60 -8.26 4.08
N ARG A 8 -5.74 -7.80 3.17
CA ARG A 8 -5.95 -7.87 1.73
C ARG A 8 -4.64 -8.20 1.05
N GLU A 9 -4.73 -8.97 -0.04
CA GLU A 9 -3.61 -9.17 -0.94
C GLU A 9 -3.33 -7.85 -1.70
N GLU A 10 -2.11 -7.35 -1.56
CA GLU A 10 -1.62 -6.16 -2.25
C GLU A 10 -0.56 -6.54 -3.28
N GLY A 11 -0.62 -5.90 -4.45
CA GLY A 11 0.48 -5.84 -5.42
C GLY A 11 0.93 -4.39 -5.61
N CYS A 12 2.08 -4.19 -6.22
CA CYS A 12 2.60 -2.85 -6.53
C CYS A 12 3.32 -2.84 -7.87
N LEU A 13 3.11 -1.79 -8.67
CA LEU A 13 3.84 -1.62 -9.93
C LEU A 13 5.36 -1.47 -9.72
N SER A 14 5.78 -0.92 -8.57
CA SER A 14 7.19 -0.82 -8.18
C SER A 14 7.80 -2.15 -7.69
N VAL A 15 6.98 -3.18 -7.46
CA VAL A 15 7.39 -4.52 -6.97
C VAL A 15 6.75 -5.59 -7.87
N PRO A 16 7.10 -5.64 -9.16
CA PRO A 16 6.38 -6.43 -10.15
C PRO A 16 6.44 -7.94 -9.87
N GLY A 17 5.29 -8.61 -10.05
CA GLY A 17 5.17 -10.07 -9.92
C GLY A 17 5.03 -10.59 -8.49
N PHE A 18 4.81 -9.70 -7.51
CA PHE A 18 4.61 -10.07 -6.11
C PHE A 18 3.26 -9.58 -5.61
N PHE A 19 2.57 -10.48 -4.91
CA PHE A 19 1.31 -10.25 -4.25
C PHE A 19 1.40 -10.82 -2.84
N GLU A 20 1.11 -10.03 -1.82
CA GLU A 20 1.21 -10.44 -0.41
C GLU A 20 0.08 -9.87 0.42
N GLU A 21 -0.37 -10.62 1.42
CA GLU A 21 -1.35 -10.11 2.38
C GLU A 21 -0.72 -9.07 3.32
N VAL A 22 -1.33 -7.89 3.37
CA VAL A 22 -0.97 -6.80 4.27
C VAL A 22 -2.18 -6.39 5.10
N GLU A 23 -1.94 -6.07 6.36
CA GLU A 23 -2.97 -5.57 7.27
C GLU A 23 -3.08 -4.05 7.17
N ARG A 24 -4.29 -3.55 6.91
CA ARG A 24 -4.61 -2.14 6.71
C ARG A 24 -5.82 -1.73 7.54
N ALA A 25 -6.01 -0.43 7.75
CA ALA A 25 -7.26 0.06 8.32
C ALA A 25 -8.43 -0.25 7.37
N GLU A 26 -9.50 -0.80 7.94
CA GLU A 26 -10.72 -1.16 7.21
C GLU A 26 -11.45 0.07 6.67
N ARG A 27 -11.46 1.14 7.47
CA ARG A 27 -12.06 2.44 7.17
C ARG A 27 -11.08 3.53 7.51
N ILE A 28 -11.02 4.56 6.66
CA ILE A 28 -10.19 5.75 6.86
C ILE A 28 -11.00 6.99 6.53
N ARG A 29 -10.63 8.12 7.13
CA ARG A 29 -11.10 9.45 6.74
C ARG A 29 -9.94 10.17 6.06
N VAL A 30 -10.16 10.61 4.83
CA VAL A 30 -9.14 11.20 3.96
C VAL A 30 -9.40 12.68 3.84
N SER A 31 -8.34 13.48 3.96
CA SER A 31 -8.33 14.89 3.58
C SER A 31 -7.39 15.03 2.39
N ALA A 32 -7.88 15.58 1.30
CA ALA A 32 -7.12 15.74 0.06
C ALA A 32 -7.57 16.99 -0.70
N LEU A 33 -6.77 17.36 -1.70
CA LEU A 33 -7.17 18.34 -2.71
C LEU A 33 -7.59 17.59 -3.98
N ASP A 34 -8.61 18.09 -4.68
CA ASP A 34 -8.91 17.63 -6.03
C ASP A 34 -7.87 18.18 -7.04
N LYS A 35 -8.06 17.85 -8.32
CA LYS A 35 -7.14 18.28 -9.41
C LYS A 35 -7.13 19.79 -9.64
N LEU A 36 -8.11 20.51 -9.12
CA LEU A 36 -8.24 21.97 -9.21
C LEU A 36 -7.76 22.67 -7.92
N GLY A 37 -7.33 21.91 -6.91
CA GLY A 37 -6.88 22.43 -5.62
C GLY A 37 -7.99 22.64 -4.60
N ASN A 38 -9.23 22.19 -4.86
CA ASN A 38 -10.31 22.32 -3.89
C ASN A 38 -10.20 21.25 -2.80
N ALA A 39 -10.38 21.65 -1.55
CA ALA A 39 -10.34 20.74 -0.41
C ALA A 39 -11.56 19.80 -0.39
N GLN A 40 -11.30 18.52 -0.14
CA GLN A 40 -12.31 17.49 0.05
C GLN A 40 -11.98 16.62 1.25
N ILE A 41 -13.03 16.23 1.99
CA ILE A 41 -12.95 15.27 3.08
C ILE A 41 -13.96 14.18 2.80
N PHE A 42 -13.50 12.94 2.74
CA PHE A 42 -14.35 11.78 2.48
C PHE A 42 -13.90 10.57 3.29
N GLU A 43 -14.77 9.57 3.40
CA GLU A 43 -14.44 8.29 4.00
C GLU A 43 -14.23 7.24 2.93
N ALA A 44 -13.21 6.40 3.12
CA ALA A 44 -12.95 5.25 2.28
C ALA A 44 -13.02 3.96 3.12
N LYS A 45 -13.50 2.89 2.49
CA LYS A 45 -13.60 1.55 3.08
C LYS A 45 -13.27 0.46 2.06
N GLY A 46 -13.01 -0.76 2.53
CA GLY A 46 -12.74 -1.90 1.66
C GLY A 46 -11.51 -1.65 0.77
N LEU A 47 -11.62 -1.96 -0.52
CA LEU A 47 -10.49 -1.81 -1.47
C LEU A 47 -9.98 -0.37 -1.57
N LEU A 48 -10.87 0.63 -1.61
CA LEU A 48 -10.46 2.04 -1.70
C LEU A 48 -9.64 2.48 -0.48
N SER A 49 -9.98 1.98 0.72
CA SER A 49 -9.20 2.23 1.93
C SER A 49 -7.78 1.67 1.81
N VAL A 50 -7.64 0.46 1.28
CA VAL A 50 -6.34 -0.19 1.05
C VAL A 50 -5.53 0.57 0.02
N CYS A 51 -6.11 0.89 -1.14
CA CYS A 51 -5.41 1.62 -2.20
C CYS A 51 -4.92 2.98 -1.72
N ILE A 52 -5.73 3.77 -1.01
CA ILE A 52 -5.30 5.08 -0.52
C ILE A 52 -4.16 4.94 0.50
N GLN A 53 -4.24 3.99 1.44
CA GLN A 53 -3.15 3.74 2.38
C GLN A 53 -1.85 3.33 1.65
N HIS A 54 -1.95 2.45 0.65
CA HIS A 54 -0.82 2.04 -0.18
C HIS A 54 -0.17 3.22 -0.91
N GLU A 55 -0.96 4.05 -1.58
CA GLU A 55 -0.42 5.22 -2.31
C GLU A 55 0.12 6.29 -1.37
N CYS A 56 -0.46 6.47 -0.18
CA CYS A 56 0.09 7.35 0.84
C CYS A 56 1.45 6.86 1.37
N ASP A 57 1.64 5.55 1.55
CA ASP A 57 2.94 4.98 1.95
C ASP A 57 4.04 5.35 0.95
N HIS A 58 3.74 5.35 -0.36
CA HIS A 58 4.70 5.76 -1.40
C HIS A 58 5.15 7.22 -1.22
N LEU A 59 4.25 8.11 -0.79
CA LEU A 59 4.59 9.52 -0.50
C LEU A 59 5.58 9.63 0.68
N GLU A 60 5.59 8.63 1.57
CA GLU A 60 6.53 8.51 2.68
C GLU A 60 7.75 7.63 2.36
N GLY A 61 7.88 7.15 1.13
CA GLY A 61 8.96 6.25 0.72
C GLY A 61 8.86 4.84 1.30
N ARG A 62 7.67 4.42 1.74
CA ARG A 62 7.40 3.06 2.24
C ARG A 62 6.74 2.22 1.14
N LEU A 63 7.06 0.94 1.11
CA LEU A 63 6.43 -0.03 0.22
C LEU A 63 5.63 -1.06 1.03
N PHE A 64 4.63 -1.71 0.43
CA PHE A 64 3.86 -2.76 1.12
C PHE A 64 4.75 -3.91 1.63
N VAL A 65 5.88 -4.19 0.98
CA VAL A 65 6.87 -5.19 1.42
C VAL A 65 7.52 -4.84 2.75
N ASP A 66 7.41 -3.57 3.18
CA ASP A 66 7.91 -3.10 4.47
C ASP A 66 7.06 -3.54 5.66
N TYR A 67 5.85 -4.05 5.41
CA TYR A 67 4.99 -4.67 6.42
C TYR A 67 5.21 -6.19 6.54
N LEU A 68 5.98 -6.78 5.62
CA LEU A 68 6.29 -8.20 5.64
C LEU A 68 7.45 -8.52 6.58
N SER A 69 7.53 -9.79 6.98
CA SER A 69 8.67 -10.31 7.74
C SER A 69 9.99 -10.06 7.00
N THR A 70 11.06 -9.84 7.76
CA THR A 70 12.41 -9.59 7.23
C THR A 70 12.86 -10.67 6.25
N LEU A 71 12.49 -11.93 6.52
CA LEU A 71 12.79 -13.06 5.63
C LEU A 71 12.10 -12.90 4.27
N LYS A 72 10.78 -12.63 4.27
CA LYS A 72 9.98 -12.51 3.05
C LYS A 72 10.41 -11.29 2.22
N ARG A 73 10.62 -10.14 2.89
CA ARG A 73 11.19 -8.94 2.25
C ARG A 73 12.54 -9.23 1.60
N GLY A 74 13.42 -9.95 2.29
CA GLY A 74 14.73 -10.35 1.76
C GLY A 74 14.62 -11.25 0.52
N GLN A 75 13.68 -12.19 0.49
CA GLN A 75 13.41 -13.05 -0.67
C GLN A 75 12.92 -12.25 -1.88
N ILE A 76 11.97 -11.34 -1.68
CA ILE A 76 11.43 -10.47 -2.75
C ILE A 76 12.55 -9.60 -3.32
N ARG A 77 13.34 -8.94 -2.46
CA ARG A 77 14.48 -8.11 -2.88
C ARG A 77 15.48 -8.87 -3.73
N LYS A 78 15.82 -10.11 -3.34
CA LYS A 78 16.74 -10.96 -4.12
C LYS A 78 16.17 -11.31 -5.51
N LYS A 79 14.87 -11.61 -5.59
CA LYS A 79 14.21 -11.93 -6.86
C LYS A 79 14.12 -10.70 -7.78
N LEU A 80 13.76 -9.53 -7.25
CA LEU A 80 13.74 -8.27 -8.00
C LEU A 80 15.14 -7.90 -8.53
N ALA A 81 16.17 -8.04 -7.69
CA ALA A 81 17.55 -7.78 -8.11
C ALA A 81 18.02 -8.74 -9.22
N LYS A 82 17.48 -9.96 -9.30
CA LYS A 82 17.73 -10.90 -10.39
C LYS A 82 17.01 -10.47 -11.68
N LEU A 83 15.75 -10.05 -11.57
CA LEU A 83 14.96 -9.57 -12.72
C LEU A 83 15.55 -8.31 -13.34
N ALA A 84 16.05 -7.37 -12.54
CA ALA A 84 16.66 -6.13 -13.02
C ALA A 84 18.02 -6.32 -13.73
N ARG A 85 18.61 -7.52 -13.66
CA ARG A 85 19.87 -7.86 -14.36
C ARG A 85 19.63 -8.58 -15.70
N ALA A 86 18.39 -8.96 -15.99
CA ALA A 86 17.98 -9.59 -17.24
C ALA A 86 17.57 -8.51 -18.25
#